data_AF-A0A368FT03-F1
#
_entry.id   AF-A0A368FT03-F1
#
_cell.length_a   1.000
_cell.length_b   1.000
_cell.length_c   1.000
_cell.angle_alpha   90.00
_cell.angle_beta   90.00
_cell.angle_gamma   90.00
#
_symmetry.space_group_name_H-M   'P 1'
#
loop_
_entity.id
_entity.type
_entity.pdbx_description
1 polymer ?
#
loop_
_entity_poly.entity_id
_entity_poly.type
_entity_poly.pdbx_seq_one_letter_code
_entity_poly.pdbx_strand_id
1 'polypeptide(L)'
;MHVSRQRHLAVFTELQDRDIFLHPIYKSGDPNQEGEKGRAVNIDTNRLSPEQKKLYDLGFQTYAFNQYASDLISVHRTLPDVVDKQGRNRKIRDFSVTPIRDNNTLRLEFTL
;
A
#
# COMPACT_ATOMS: atom_id res chain seq x y z
N MET A 1 6.72 6.46 44.79
CA MET A 1 7.68 6.57 43.67
C MET A 1 7.38 5.48 42.66
N HIS A 2 7.29 5.86 41.38
CA HIS A 2 7.27 5.01 40.17
C HIS A 2 6.03 4.16 39.87
N VAL A 3 5.01 4.82 39.29
CA VAL A 3 4.10 4.22 38.32
C VAL A 3 4.35 4.94 37.00
N SER A 4 4.96 4.29 36.00
CA SER A 4 4.94 4.73 34.58
C SER A 4 5.69 3.74 33.69
N ARG A 5 5.05 2.65 33.29
CA ARG A 5 5.44 1.88 32.09
C ARG A 5 4.25 1.20 31.39
N GLN A 6 3.07 1.82 31.44
CA GLN A 6 1.84 1.21 30.90
C GLN A 6 0.93 2.17 30.14
N ARG A 7 1.46 3.28 29.63
CA ARG A 7 0.66 4.24 28.84
C ARG A 7 0.87 4.19 27.33
N HIS A 8 1.81 3.37 26.83
CA HIS A 8 2.11 3.35 25.40
C HIS A 8 1.50 2.16 24.65
N LEU A 9 1.22 1.04 25.32
CA LEU A 9 0.62 -0.14 24.69
C LEU A 9 -0.93 -0.16 24.77
N ALA A 10 -1.53 0.56 25.73
CA ALA A 10 -2.97 0.51 25.96
C ALA A 10 -3.80 1.47 25.08
N VAL A 11 -3.16 2.36 24.31
CA VAL A 11 -3.88 3.29 23.43
C VAL A 11 -4.32 2.61 22.12
N PHE A 12 -3.66 1.52 21.72
CA PHE A 12 -3.94 0.85 20.44
C PHE A 12 -5.07 -0.19 20.51
N THR A 13 -5.54 -0.59 21.69
CA THR A 13 -6.40 -1.79 21.80
C THR A 13 -7.85 -1.52 22.18
N GLU A 14 -8.24 -0.30 22.59
CA GLU A 14 -9.57 -0.11 23.21
C GLU A 14 -10.51 0.88 22.54
N LEU A 15 -10.12 1.57 21.46
CA LEU A 15 -11.04 2.43 20.72
C LEU A 15 -10.78 2.30 19.20
N GLN A 16 -11.80 1.84 18.46
CA GLN A 16 -12.01 2.10 17.02
C GLN A 16 -11.59 1.11 15.89
N ASP A 17 -11.63 -0.21 16.05
CA ASP A 17 -11.45 -1.15 14.91
C ASP A 17 -12.57 -1.11 13.84
N ARG A 18 -13.70 -0.44 14.10
CA ARG A 18 -14.79 -0.30 13.13
C ARG A 18 -14.67 0.94 12.23
N ASP A 19 -13.90 1.94 12.66
CA ASP A 19 -13.76 3.22 11.94
C ASP A 19 -12.57 3.24 10.96
N ILE A 20 -11.63 2.29 11.09
CA ILE A 20 -10.52 2.15 10.14
C ILE A 20 -11.01 1.89 8.71
N PHE A 21 -12.06 1.09 8.52
CA PHE A 21 -12.63 0.82 7.19
C PHE A 21 -13.47 1.99 6.64
N LEU A 22 -13.83 2.97 7.48
CA LEU A 22 -14.50 4.21 7.07
C LEU A 22 -13.49 5.31 6.73
N HIS A 23 -12.22 5.16 7.12
CA HIS A 23 -11.20 6.16 6.83
C HIS A 23 -10.99 6.26 5.30
N PRO A 24 -10.97 7.47 4.72
CA PRO A 24 -10.94 7.67 3.26
C PRO A 24 -9.81 6.91 2.55
N ILE A 25 -8.67 6.72 3.21
CA ILE A 25 -7.52 5.98 2.68
C ILE A 25 -7.78 4.49 2.43
N TYR A 26 -8.77 3.88 3.09
CA TYR A 26 -9.14 2.47 2.88
C TYR A 26 -10.39 2.31 2.01
N LYS A 27 -11.02 3.41 1.59
CA LYS A 27 -12.12 3.36 0.63
C LYS A 27 -11.58 2.85 -0.72
N SER A 28 -12.30 1.93 -1.35
CA SER A 28 -11.96 1.38 -2.67
C SER A 28 -13.09 1.61 -3.66
N GLY A 29 -12.76 1.61 -4.95
CA GLY A 29 -13.74 1.64 -6.04
C GLY A 29 -14.38 3.01 -6.33
N ASP A 30 -13.95 4.09 -5.67
CA ASP A 30 -14.39 5.45 -5.98
C ASP A 30 -13.58 6.03 -7.16
N PRO A 31 -14.14 6.13 -8.38
CA PRO A 31 -13.40 6.57 -9.55
C PRO A 31 -12.91 8.02 -9.44
N ASN A 32 -13.50 8.83 -8.55
CA ASN A 32 -13.18 10.24 -8.35
C ASN A 32 -12.19 10.47 -7.21
N GLN A 33 -11.81 9.43 -6.48
CA GLN A 33 -10.83 9.54 -5.42
C GLN A 33 -9.48 10.04 -5.96
N GLU A 34 -8.76 10.78 -5.12
CA GLU A 34 -7.42 11.26 -5.41
C GLU A 34 -6.49 10.09 -5.76
N GLY A 35 -5.73 10.25 -6.85
CA GLY A 35 -4.77 9.24 -7.32
C GLY A 35 -5.35 8.00 -7.98
N GLU A 36 -6.68 7.87 -8.10
CA GLU A 36 -7.33 6.71 -8.72
C GLU A 36 -6.96 6.59 -10.20
N LYS A 37 -6.73 5.35 -10.68
CA LYS A 37 -6.15 5.08 -12.01
C LYS A 37 -4.80 5.79 -12.23
N GLY A 38 -4.04 6.02 -11.17
CA GLY A 38 -2.72 6.65 -11.25
C GLY A 38 -2.73 8.12 -11.67
N ARG A 39 -3.87 8.81 -11.58
CA ARG A 39 -3.95 10.25 -11.90
C ARG A 39 -3.10 11.07 -10.94
N ALA A 40 -2.54 12.18 -11.41
CA ALA A 40 -1.80 13.09 -10.55
C ALA A 40 -2.74 13.76 -9.54
N VAL A 41 -2.33 13.81 -8.27
CA VAL A 41 -2.99 14.59 -7.21
C VAL A 41 -2.40 15.99 -7.27
N ASN A 42 -3.21 16.96 -7.72
CA ASN A 42 -2.76 18.35 -7.87
C ASN A 42 -3.23 19.16 -6.67
N ILE A 43 -2.28 19.64 -5.87
CA ILE A 43 -2.55 20.38 -4.63
C ILE A 43 -2.22 21.86 -4.87
N ASP A 44 -3.26 22.70 -4.84
CA ASP A 44 -3.08 24.15 -4.79
C ASP A 44 -2.67 24.58 -3.39
N THR A 45 -1.37 24.82 -3.20
CA THR A 45 -0.78 25.16 -1.89
C THR A 45 -1.28 26.48 -1.33
N ASN A 46 -1.82 27.38 -2.17
CA ASN A 46 -2.40 28.65 -1.72
C ASN A 46 -3.78 28.49 -1.08
N ARG A 47 -4.43 27.34 -1.32
CA ARG A 47 -5.76 27.02 -0.79
C ARG A 47 -5.71 26.11 0.43
N LEU A 48 -4.51 25.69 0.85
CA LEU A 48 -4.33 24.91 2.06
C LEU A 48 -4.53 25.79 3.30
N SER A 49 -5.18 25.24 4.32
CA SER A 49 -5.17 25.86 5.64
C SER A 49 -3.73 25.89 6.19
N PRO A 50 -3.43 26.76 7.17
CA PRO A 50 -2.10 26.78 7.80
C PRO A 50 -1.68 25.42 8.39
N GLU A 51 -2.63 24.63 8.88
CA GLU A 51 -2.37 23.29 9.43
C GLU A 51 -2.07 22.27 8.32
N GLN A 52 -2.86 22.27 7.24
CA GLN A 52 -2.61 21.41 6.08
C GLN A 52 -1.28 21.74 5.42
N LYS A 53 -0.93 23.03 5.31
CA LYS A 53 0.36 23.45 4.76
C LYS A 53 1.53 22.94 5.60
N LYS A 54 1.43 22.94 6.93
CA LYS A 54 2.46 22.35 7.80
C LYS A 54 2.64 20.86 7.53
N LEU A 55 1.56 20.11 7.39
CA LEU A 55 1.62 18.67 7.06
C LEU A 55 2.24 18.43 5.68
N TYR A 56 1.86 19.23 4.70
CA TYR A 56 2.44 19.23 3.36
C TYR A 56 3.96 19.45 3.38
N ASP A 57 4.42 20.51 4.06
CA ASP A 57 5.84 20.86 4.13
C ASP A 57 6.65 19.82 4.95
N LEU A 58 6.09 19.34 6.07
CA LEU A 58 6.75 18.39 6.97
C LEU A 58 7.00 17.04 6.31
N GLY A 59 6.02 16.53 5.55
CA GLY A 59 6.14 15.24 4.87
C GLY A 59 7.33 15.21 3.91
N PHE A 60 7.52 16.29 3.15
CA PHE A 60 8.64 16.39 2.21
C PHE A 60 9.99 16.51 2.93
N GLN A 61 10.07 17.30 4.00
CA GLN A 61 11.30 17.44 4.79
C GLN A 61 11.69 16.13 5.49
N THR A 62 10.72 15.35 5.95
CA THR A 62 10.95 14.15 6.75
C THR A 62 11.23 12.93 5.88
N TYR A 63 10.51 12.78 4.76
CA TYR A 63 10.52 11.54 3.97
C TYR A 63 11.02 11.72 2.53
N ALA A 64 11.35 12.95 2.11
CA ALA A 64 11.77 13.30 0.74
C ALA A 64 10.72 12.97 -0.34
N PHE A 65 9.44 12.85 0.04
CA PHE A 65 8.30 12.76 -0.87
C PHE A 65 7.08 13.50 -0.31
N ASN A 66 6.08 13.77 -1.16
CA ASN A 66 4.86 14.45 -0.73
C ASN A 66 3.93 13.47 0.02
N GLN A 67 4.18 13.30 1.31
CA GLN A 67 3.36 12.46 2.18
C GLN A 67 1.91 12.95 2.23
N TYR A 68 1.68 14.27 2.27
CA TYR A 68 0.33 14.82 2.30
C TYR A 68 -0.50 14.39 1.08
N ALA A 69 0.10 14.36 -0.11
CA ALA A 69 -0.56 13.78 -1.29
C ALA A 69 -0.78 12.27 -1.12
N SER A 70 0.20 11.54 -0.60
CA SER A 70 0.09 10.09 -0.35
C SER A 70 -1.07 9.76 0.59
N ASP A 71 -1.27 10.57 1.64
CA ASP A 71 -2.33 10.36 2.64
C ASP A 71 -3.74 10.65 2.09
N LEU A 72 -3.86 11.32 0.94
CA LEU A 72 -5.14 11.50 0.23
C LEU A 72 -5.47 10.31 -0.69
N ILE A 73 -4.45 9.55 -1.09
CA ILE A 73 -4.57 8.46 -2.06
C ILE A 73 -4.99 7.18 -1.33
N SER A 74 -5.97 6.46 -1.88
CA SER A 74 -6.35 5.15 -1.34
C SER A 74 -5.22 4.13 -1.44
N VAL A 75 -5.04 3.33 -0.39
CA VAL A 75 -4.16 2.16 -0.42
C VAL A 75 -4.67 1.06 -1.35
N HIS A 76 -5.94 1.14 -1.78
CA HIS A 76 -6.59 0.21 -2.70
C HIS A 76 -6.79 0.79 -4.11
N ARG A 77 -6.10 1.89 -4.47
CA ARG A 77 -6.25 2.51 -5.79
C ARG A 77 -5.95 1.53 -6.93
N THR A 78 -6.64 1.66 -8.06
CA THR A 78 -6.27 0.92 -9.27
C THR A 78 -5.26 1.69 -10.10
N LEU A 79 -4.51 0.97 -10.94
CA LEU A 79 -3.63 1.54 -11.96
C LEU A 79 -4.15 1.17 -13.35
N PRO A 80 -3.91 2.02 -14.37
CA PRO A 80 -4.27 1.70 -15.73
C PRO A 80 -3.42 0.55 -16.24
N ASP A 81 -4.03 -0.32 -17.05
CA ASP A 81 -3.29 -1.37 -17.76
C ASP A 81 -2.46 -0.75 -18.88
N VAL A 82 -1.21 -0.40 -18.56
CA VAL A 82 -0.23 0.17 -19.49
C VAL A 82 0.77 -0.87 -19.99
N VAL A 83 0.58 -2.14 -19.62
CA VAL A 83 1.48 -3.22 -20.02
C VAL A 83 1.35 -3.43 -21.52
N ASP A 84 2.50 -3.48 -22.21
CA ASP A 84 2.53 -3.76 -23.62
C ASP A 84 1.90 -5.13 -23.93
N LYS A 85 1.43 -5.32 -25.17
CA LYS A 85 0.74 -6.56 -25.57
C LYS A 85 1.62 -7.80 -25.37
N GLN A 86 2.94 -7.64 -25.48
CA GLN A 86 3.90 -8.73 -25.32
C GLN A 86 4.04 -9.11 -23.84
N GLY A 87 4.15 -8.13 -22.95
CA GLY A 87 4.18 -8.30 -21.49
C GLY A 87 2.92 -8.96 -20.92
N ARG A 88 1.74 -8.62 -21.44
CA ARG A 88 0.46 -9.22 -21.03
C ARG A 88 0.30 -10.68 -21.41
N ASN A 89 0.87 -11.07 -22.55
CA ASN A 89 0.75 -12.44 -23.09
C ASN A 89 1.90 -13.36 -22.65
N ARG A 90 2.80 -12.91 -21.77
CA ARG A 90 3.84 -13.79 -21.24
C ARG A 90 3.19 -14.84 -20.35
N LYS A 91 3.10 -16.07 -20.85
CA LYS A 91 2.84 -17.22 -19.98
C LYS A 91 4.00 -17.33 -18.99
N ILE A 92 3.69 -17.24 -17.70
CA ILE A 92 4.63 -17.71 -16.69
C ILE A 92 4.75 -19.22 -16.93
N ARG A 93 5.96 -19.70 -17.15
CA ARG A 93 6.18 -21.14 -17.33
C ARG A 93 5.78 -21.84 -16.04
N ASP A 94 4.82 -22.75 -16.14
CA ASP A 94 4.48 -23.63 -15.03
C ASP A 94 5.66 -24.59 -14.85
N PHE A 95 6.46 -24.35 -13.82
CA PHE A 95 7.50 -25.30 -13.43
C PHE A 95 6.78 -26.55 -12.90
N SER A 96 6.86 -27.64 -13.65
CA SER A 96 6.38 -28.92 -13.18
C SER A 96 7.49 -29.54 -12.32
N VAL A 97 7.19 -29.73 -11.04
CA VAL A 97 8.07 -30.44 -10.11
C VAL A 97 7.61 -31.88 -10.07
N THR A 98 8.44 -32.79 -10.54
CA THR A 98 8.16 -34.23 -10.45
C THR A 98 8.99 -34.86 -9.33
N PRO A 99 8.34 -35.47 -8.32
CA PRO A 99 9.06 -36.23 -7.31
C PRO A 99 9.49 -37.58 -7.90
N ILE A 100 10.80 -37.80 -7.97
CA ILE A 100 11.40 -39.07 -8.35
C ILE A 100 11.86 -39.78 -7.08
N ARG A 101 11.53 -41.06 -6.94
CA ARG A 101 11.91 -41.89 -5.79
C ARG A 101 12.88 -42.98 -6.23
N ASP A 102 14.15 -42.80 -5.93
CA ASP A 102 15.20 -43.77 -6.23
C ASP A 102 15.77 -44.33 -4.94
N ASN A 103 15.69 -45.65 -4.76
CA ASN A 103 16.45 -46.42 -3.77
C ASN A 103 16.64 -45.72 -2.41
N ASN A 104 15.52 -45.29 -1.83
CA ASN A 104 15.40 -44.62 -0.53
C ASN A 104 15.68 -43.09 -0.47
N THR A 105 15.82 -42.41 -1.61
CA THR A 105 15.95 -40.95 -1.71
C THR A 105 14.80 -40.36 -2.52
N LEU A 106 14.16 -39.30 -2.02
CA LEU A 106 13.23 -38.48 -2.80
C LEU A 106 14.01 -37.31 -3.40
N ARG A 107 13.99 -37.17 -4.72
CA ARG A 107 14.55 -36.03 -5.44
C ARG A 107 13.43 -35.32 -6.20
N LEU A 108 13.53 -34.00 -6.27
CA LEU A 108 12.62 -33.18 -7.06
C LEU A 108 13.36 -32.77 -8.33
N GLU A 109 12.88 -33.20 -9.48
CA GLU A 109 13.38 -32.70 -10.76
C GLU A 109 12.46 -31.59 -11.28
N PHE A 110 13.09 -30.50 -11.71
CA PHE A 110 12.43 -29.36 -12.32
C PHE A 110 12.57 -29.46 -13.83
N THR A 111 11.44 -29.58 -14.53
CA THR A 111 11.39 -29.58 -15.99
C THR A 111 10.86 -28.24 -16.48
N LEU A 112 11.47 -27.70 -17.54
CA LEU A 112 11.09 -26.43 -18.20
C LEU A 112 10.01 -26.61 -19.27
#